data_AF-A0A1M7DIM6-F1
#
_entry.id   AF-A0A1M7DIM6-F1
#
_cell.length_a   1.000
_cell.length_b   1.000
_cell.length_c   1.000
_cell.angle_alpha   90.00
_cell.angle_beta   90.00
_cell.angle_gamma   90.00
#
_symmetry.space_group_name_H-M   'P 1'
#
loop_
_entity.id
_entity.type
_entity.pdbx_description
1 polymer ?
#
loop_
_entity_poly.entity_id
_entity_poly.type
_entity_poly.pdbx_seq_one_letter_code
_entity_poly.pdbx_strand_id
1 'polypeptide(L)' 'MSKIESRENDPNAELRSFEPLRVTLALGALLLGLLFSIH' A
#
# COMPACT_ATOMS: atom_id res chain seq x y z
N MET A 1 0.30 -10.68 36.21
CA MET A 1 0.66 -9.24 36.14
C MET A 1 1.12 -8.94 34.73
N SER A 2 0.46 -7.98 34.08
CA SER A 2 0.69 -7.38 32.77
C SER A 2 2.01 -7.69 32.03
N LYS A 3 1.93 -8.44 30.91
CA LYS A 3 2.89 -8.31 29.79
C LYS A 3 2.19 -7.57 28.65
N ILE A 4 1.74 -6.35 28.95
CA ILE A 4 1.32 -5.36 27.96
C ILE A 4 2.58 -4.60 27.55
N GLU A 5 3.54 -5.28 26.92
CA GLU A 5 4.64 -4.62 26.22
C GLU A 5 5.07 -5.52 25.07
N SER A 6 4.61 -5.15 23.88
CA SER A 6 5.19 -5.42 22.54
C SER A 6 4.07 -5.43 21.51
N ARG A 7 3.27 -4.35 21.49
CA ARG A 7 2.31 -4.04 20.41
C ARG A 7 2.69 -2.78 19.63
N GLU A 8 3.87 -2.21 19.90
CA GLU A 8 4.25 -0.87 19.44
C GLU A 8 5.24 -0.82 18.28
N ASN A 9 5.77 -1.95 17.79
CA ASN A 9 6.72 -1.94 16.67
C ASN A 9 6.62 -3.23 15.86
N ASP A 10 5.48 -3.47 15.22
CA ASP A 10 5.47 -4.38 14.07
C ASP A 10 5.73 -3.50 12.83
N PRO A 11 6.97 -3.40 12.32
CA PRO A 11 7.29 -2.60 11.14
C PRO A 11 6.55 -3.07 9.87
N ASN A 12 5.92 -4.26 9.94
CA ASN A 12 5.09 -4.81 8.88
C ASN A 12 3.61 -4.44 9.04
N ALA A 13 3.21 -3.76 10.12
CA ALA A 13 1.85 -3.25 10.30
C ALA A 13 1.51 -2.16 9.27
N GLU A 14 2.46 -1.31 8.90
CA GLU A 14 2.28 -0.26 7.87
C GLU A 14 2.10 -0.86 6.46
N LEU A 15 2.76 -2.00 6.20
CA LEU A 15 2.66 -2.78 4.96
C LEU A 15 1.39 -3.64 4.90
N ARG A 16 0.67 -3.84 6.01
CA ARG A 16 -0.61 -4.58 6.02
C ARG A 16 -1.81 -3.72 5.69
N SER A 17 -1.72 -2.41 5.93
CA SER A 17 -2.67 -1.40 5.42
C SER A 17 -2.48 -1.13 3.93
N PHE A 18 -1.52 -1.79 3.28
CA PHE A 18 -1.36 -1.73 1.85
C PHE A 18 -2.57 -2.42 1.22
N GLU A 19 -3.42 -1.66 0.54
CA GLU A 19 -4.56 -2.17 -0.21
C GLU A 19 -4.06 -2.49 -1.63
N PRO A 20 -3.52 -3.71 -1.90
CA PRO A 20 -2.80 -4.03 -3.13
C PRO A 20 -3.66 -3.79 -4.38
N LEU A 21 -4.98 -3.92 -4.24
CA LEU A 21 -5.94 -3.63 -5.29
C LEU A 21 -5.91 -2.15 -5.71
N ARG A 22 -5.96 -1.21 -4.74
CA ARG A 22 -5.89 0.23 -5.04
C ARG A 22 -4.57 0.62 -5.66
N VAL A 23 -3.47 0.03 -5.17
CA VAL A 23 -2.12 0.30 -5.70
C VAL A 23 -2.02 -0.19 -7.15
N THR A 24 -2.50 -1.40 -7.42
CA THR A 24 -2.52 -1.96 -8.78
C THR A 24 -3.41 -1.12 -9.71
N LEU A 25 -4.59 -0.69 -9.23
CA LEU A 25 -5.50 0.15 -9.99
C LEU A 25 -4.91 1.53 -10.28
N ALA A 26 -4.26 2.16 -9.30
CA ALA A 26 -3.62 3.47 -9.46
C ALA A 26 -2.45 3.38 -10.45
N LEU A 27 -1.60 2.35 -10.34
CA LEU A 27 -0.50 2.11 -11.27
C LEU A 27 -1.01 1.84 -12.69
N GLY A 28 -2.04 1.00 -12.84
CA GLY A 28 -2.68 0.73 -14.13
C GLY A 28 -3.26 1.99 -14.76
N ALA A 29 -4.01 2.79 -13.99
CA ALA A 29 -4.57 4.05 -14.47
C ALA A 29 -3.49 5.06 -14.88
N LEU A 30 -2.41 5.16 -14.11
CA LEU A 30 -1.27 6.02 -14.43
C LEU A 30 -0.62 5.60 -15.76
N LEU A 31 -0.34 4.31 -15.93
CA LEU A 31 0.27 3.79 -17.16
C LEU A 31 -0.63 4.00 -18.38
N LEU A 32 -1.94 3.77 -18.25
CA LEU A 32 -2.91 4.05 -19.31
C LEU A 32 -2.93 5.52 -19.67
N GLY A 33 -2.97 6.42 -18.67
CA GLY A 33 -2.91 7.86 -18.89
C GLY A 33 -1.66 8.30 -19.63
N LEU A 34 -0.49 7.75 -19.27
CA LEU A 34 0.77 8.02 -19.97
C LEU A 34 0.74 7.51 -21.41
N LEU A 35 0.22 6.30 -21.64
CA LEU A 35 0.12 5.73 -22.99
C LEU A 35 -0.75 6.60 -23.91
N PHE A 36 -1.91 7.06 -23.40
CA PHE A 36 -2.80 7.98 -24.12
C PHE A 36 -2.26 9.41 -24.23
N SER A 37 -1.37 9.84 -23.33
CA SER A 37 -0.75 11.16 -23.43
C SER A 37 0.34 11.26 -24.49
N ILE A 38 0.89 10.11 -24.93
CA ILE A 38 1.98 10.03 -25.90
C ILE A 38 1.45 9.79 -27.33
N HIS A 39 0.23 9.26 -27.48
CA HIS A 39 -0.45 9.08 -28.77
C HIS A 39 -1.32 10.28 -29.13
#